data_AF-A0A7C6IG36-F1
#
_entry.id   AF-A0A7C6IG36-F1
#
_cell.length_a   1.000
_cell.length_b   1.000
_cell.length_c   1.000
_cell.angle_alpha   90.00
_cell.angle_beta   90.00
_cell.angle_gamma   90.00
#
_symmetry.space_group_name_H-M   'P 1'
#
loop_
_entity.id
_entity.type
_entity.pdbx_description
1 polymer ?
#
loop_
_entity_poly.entity_id
_entity_poly.type
_entity_poly.pdbx_seq_one_letter_code
_entity_poly.pdbx_strand_id
1 'polypeptide(L)'
;MYRHHSAGVLWIHSARAALIPHVEWAIARAGMTLPDGTRPGRSTWRSRPDDDSRMCAELEWRGPAGAAGRLVADLCRWPDLTFEVTEDAAFADAPDQPTHGERHCHVPALGTWSGVTDAIGDVQVGEQRLRAIMAAHRGDAAGLARAIDDELGTAWDAALEPLRPGTAGHEPFAPVADSLADAPAPPPADAPGDAAGCDVVDFLSRRAVM
;
A
#
# COMPACT_ATOMS: atom_id res chain seq x y z
N MET A 1 12.76 2.41 -16.82
CA MET A 1 12.30 3.03 -15.55
C MET A 1 10.91 2.50 -15.27
N TYR A 2 10.72 1.69 -14.22
CA TYR A 2 9.38 1.37 -13.75
C TYR A 2 8.83 2.63 -13.08
N ARG A 3 7.80 3.25 -13.65
CA ARG A 3 7.03 4.28 -12.94
C ARG A 3 6.13 3.54 -11.94
N HIS A 4 6.48 3.62 -10.67
CA HIS A 4 5.54 3.28 -9.60
C HIS A 4 4.40 4.29 -9.66
N HIS A 5 3.18 3.81 -9.76
CA HIS A 5 1.99 4.64 -9.88
C HIS A 5 0.99 4.35 -8.76
N SER A 6 1.34 3.50 -7.80
CA SER A 6 0.59 3.32 -6.56
C SER A 6 1.55 2.98 -5.40
N ALA A 7 1.06 3.16 -4.19
CA ALA A 7 1.71 2.85 -2.93
C ALA A 7 0.69 2.26 -1.96
N GLY A 8 1.14 1.79 -0.81
CA GLY A 8 0.27 1.33 0.26
C GLY A 8 1.06 0.60 1.32
N VAL A 9 0.36 -0.19 2.14
CA VAL A 9 0.98 -0.94 3.25
C VAL A 9 0.59 -2.42 3.17
N LEU A 10 1.56 -3.29 3.42
CA LEU A 10 1.38 -4.74 3.54
C LEU A 10 1.70 -5.14 4.98
N TRP A 11 0.72 -5.73 5.65
CA TRP A 11 0.89 -6.39 6.95
C TRP A 11 0.87 -7.90 6.74
N ILE A 12 1.98 -8.55 7.07
CA ILE A 12 2.00 -9.99 7.32
C ILE A 12 1.79 -10.18 8.81
N HIS A 13 0.56 -10.52 9.20
CA HIS A 13 0.22 -10.74 10.60
C HIS A 13 0.81 -12.04 11.13
N SER A 14 0.78 -13.12 10.33
CA SER A 14 1.29 -14.41 10.75
C SER A 14 1.69 -15.25 9.54
N ALA A 15 2.94 -15.71 9.51
CA ALA A 15 3.45 -16.64 8.51
C ALA A 15 4.42 -17.63 9.15
N ARG A 16 4.47 -18.87 8.68
CA ARG A 16 5.58 -19.77 9.02
C ARG A 16 6.89 -19.24 8.41
N ALA A 17 8.01 -19.36 9.12
CA ALA A 17 9.31 -18.89 8.62
C ALA A 17 9.69 -19.47 7.25
N ALA A 18 9.29 -20.71 6.95
CA ALA A 18 9.52 -21.36 5.65
C ALA A 18 8.78 -20.67 4.48
N LEU A 19 7.73 -19.89 4.75
CA LEU A 19 6.98 -19.16 3.73
C LEU A 19 7.60 -17.80 3.38
N ILE A 20 8.51 -17.27 4.20
CA ILE A 20 9.12 -15.94 3.99
C ILE A 20 9.69 -15.78 2.56
N PRO A 21 10.52 -16.70 2.03
CA PRO A 21 11.05 -16.56 0.68
C PRO A 21 9.96 -16.51 -0.39
N HIS A 22 8.85 -17.23 -0.18
CA HIS A 22 7.73 -17.23 -1.12
C HIS A 22 6.95 -15.92 -1.09
N VAL A 23 6.81 -15.30 0.10
CA VAL A 23 6.21 -13.97 0.23
C VAL A 23 7.11 -12.92 -0.44
N GLU A 24 8.41 -12.95 -0.19
CA GLU A 24 9.38 -12.05 -0.84
C GLU A 24 9.33 -12.18 -2.38
N TRP A 25 9.22 -13.41 -2.90
CA TRP A 25 9.06 -13.62 -4.33
C TRP A 25 7.72 -13.13 -4.87
N ALA A 26 6.64 -13.26 -4.11
CA ALA A 26 5.32 -12.75 -4.50
C ALA A 26 5.32 -11.22 -4.58
N ILE A 27 5.92 -10.55 -3.59
CA ILE A 27 6.14 -9.09 -3.58
C ILE A 27 6.94 -8.66 -4.83
N ALA A 28 8.05 -9.35 -5.11
CA ALA A 28 8.87 -9.06 -6.28
C ALA A 28 8.12 -9.29 -7.60
N ARG A 29 7.31 -10.35 -7.71
CA ARG A 29 6.46 -10.63 -8.89
C ARG A 29 5.36 -9.59 -9.07
N ALA A 30 4.80 -9.08 -7.97
CA ALA A 30 3.80 -8.01 -8.00
C ALA A 30 4.39 -6.65 -8.44
N GLY A 31 5.73 -6.54 -8.51
CA GLY A 31 6.44 -5.31 -8.88
C GLY A 31 6.52 -4.31 -7.73
N MET A 32 6.38 -4.79 -6.50
CA MET A 32 6.41 -3.98 -5.28
C MET A 32 7.85 -3.83 -4.78
N THR A 33 8.21 -2.63 -4.38
CA THR A 33 9.49 -2.29 -3.74
C THR A 33 9.24 -1.48 -2.48
N LEU A 34 10.21 -1.44 -1.58
CA LEU A 34 10.22 -0.50 -0.46
C LEU A 34 10.32 0.96 -0.98
N PRO A 35 10.05 1.98 -0.13
CA PRO A 35 10.15 3.38 -0.53
C PRO A 35 11.55 3.78 -1.05
N ASP A 36 12.61 3.13 -0.59
CA ASP A 36 14.00 3.32 -1.04
C ASP A 36 14.34 2.60 -2.36
N GLY A 37 13.36 1.93 -2.99
CA GLY A 37 13.52 1.18 -4.23
C GLY A 37 14.12 -0.23 -4.06
N THR A 38 14.41 -0.65 -2.83
CA THR A 38 14.94 -1.99 -2.54
C THR A 38 13.82 -3.03 -2.39
N ARG A 39 14.20 -4.30 -2.25
CA ARG A 39 13.27 -5.39 -1.95
C ARG A 39 13.28 -5.67 -0.45
N PRO A 40 12.17 -6.19 0.13
CA PRO A 40 12.17 -6.67 1.50
C PRO A 40 13.31 -7.66 1.73
N GLY A 41 13.99 -7.51 2.85
CA GLY A 41 15.12 -8.35 3.24
C GLY A 41 14.89 -8.96 4.61
N ARG A 42 15.89 -9.71 5.10
CA ARG A 42 15.80 -10.42 6.38
C ARG A 42 15.43 -9.52 7.57
N SER A 43 15.84 -8.25 7.56
CA SER A 43 15.56 -7.26 8.62
C SER A 43 14.09 -6.84 8.69
N THR A 44 13.31 -7.07 7.63
CA THR A 44 11.87 -6.79 7.59
C THR A 44 11.09 -7.71 8.53
N TRP A 45 11.55 -8.95 8.71
CA TRP A 45 10.79 -10.01 9.36
C TRP A 45 11.13 -10.09 10.85
N ARG A 46 10.12 -10.22 11.68
CA ARG A 46 10.26 -10.41 13.14
C ARG A 46 9.50 -11.64 13.61
N SER A 47 10.00 -12.31 14.65
CA SER A 47 9.22 -13.33 15.36
C SER A 47 8.05 -12.68 16.09
N ARG A 48 6.92 -13.38 16.15
CA ARG A 48 5.74 -12.90 16.88
C ARG A 48 5.93 -13.07 18.40
N PRO A 49 5.51 -12.10 19.24
CA PRO A 49 5.63 -12.22 20.70
C PRO A 49 4.81 -13.36 21.32
N ASP A 50 3.67 -13.69 20.70
CA ASP A 50 2.74 -14.74 21.13
C ASP A 50 3.12 -16.13 20.59
N ASP A 51 3.93 -16.20 19.53
CA ASP A 51 4.38 -17.45 18.91
C ASP A 51 5.69 -17.27 18.14
N ASP A 52 6.82 -17.61 18.76
CA ASP A 52 8.16 -17.50 18.16
C ASP A 52 8.35 -18.36 16.88
N SER A 53 7.46 -19.33 16.62
CA SER A 53 7.49 -20.13 15.39
C SER A 53 6.89 -19.39 14.18
N ARG A 54 6.18 -18.30 14.44
CA ARG A 54 5.52 -17.44 13.46
C ARG A 54 6.29 -16.15 13.27
N MET A 55 6.21 -15.64 12.06
CA MET A 55 6.85 -14.40 11.63
C MET A 55 5.78 -13.38 11.25
N CYS A 56 6.06 -12.11 11.54
CA CYS A 56 5.28 -10.96 11.11
C CYS A 56 6.15 -9.90 10.43
N ALA A 57 5.52 -9.05 9.64
CA ALA A 57 6.13 -7.94 8.92
C ALA A 57 5.10 -6.83 8.68
N GLU A 58 5.56 -5.58 8.64
CA GLU A 58 4.82 -4.42 8.12
C GLU A 58 5.73 -3.69 7.15
N LEU A 59 5.15 -3.34 6.01
CA LEU A 59 5.89 -2.95 4.82
C LEU A 59 5.13 -1.85 4.12
N GLU A 60 5.64 -0.63 4.16
CA GLU A 60 5.28 0.36 3.14
C GLU A 60 5.84 -0.08 1.79
N TRP A 61 5.05 0.06 0.75
CA TRP A 61 5.44 -0.38 -0.58
C TRP A 61 5.08 0.64 -1.66
N ARG A 62 5.82 0.60 -2.77
CA ARG A 62 5.54 1.32 -4.02
C ARG A 62 5.52 0.33 -5.17
N GLY A 63 4.61 0.51 -6.13
CA GLY A 63 4.37 -0.48 -7.16
C GLY A 63 3.54 0.03 -8.34
N PRO A 64 3.31 -0.82 -9.34
CA PRO A 64 2.29 -0.57 -10.35
C PRO A 64 0.88 -0.73 -9.77
N ALA A 65 -0.11 0.01 -10.25
CA ALA A 65 -1.51 -0.12 -9.86
C ALA A 65 -2.03 -1.55 -10.09
N GLY A 66 -2.90 -1.99 -9.19
CA GLY A 66 -3.34 -3.37 -9.03
C GLY A 66 -2.25 -4.30 -8.52
N ALA A 67 -1.19 -3.78 -7.90
CA ALA A 67 -0.14 -4.62 -7.31
C ALA A 67 -0.66 -5.39 -6.11
N ALA A 68 -1.50 -4.78 -5.27
CA ALA A 68 -2.10 -5.46 -4.13
C ALA A 68 -2.98 -6.63 -4.58
N GLY A 69 -3.84 -6.44 -5.58
CA GLY A 69 -4.65 -7.52 -6.15
C GLY A 69 -3.81 -8.67 -6.73
N ARG A 70 -2.71 -8.36 -7.44
CA ARG A 70 -1.76 -9.38 -7.94
C ARG A 70 -1.08 -10.13 -6.78
N LEU A 71 -0.68 -9.42 -5.74
CA LEU A 71 -0.07 -10.01 -4.55
C LEU A 71 -1.06 -10.97 -3.86
N VAL A 72 -2.31 -10.52 -3.65
CA VAL A 72 -3.37 -11.31 -3.01
C VAL A 72 -3.62 -12.62 -3.76
N ALA A 73 -3.75 -12.58 -5.09
CA ALA A 73 -3.95 -13.77 -5.92
C ALA A 73 -2.80 -14.79 -5.79
N ASP A 74 -1.59 -14.32 -5.51
CA ASP A 74 -0.40 -15.15 -5.38
C ASP A 74 -0.20 -15.68 -3.93
N LEU A 75 -0.67 -14.92 -2.93
CA LEU A 75 -0.52 -15.23 -1.51
C LEU A 75 -1.68 -16.05 -0.93
N CYS A 76 -2.92 -15.90 -1.42
CA CYS A 76 -4.10 -16.56 -0.85
C CYS A 76 -4.11 -18.10 -1.00
N ARG A 77 -3.19 -18.66 -1.80
CA ARG A 77 -3.02 -20.12 -1.95
C ARG A 77 -2.26 -20.78 -0.79
N TRP A 78 -1.65 -20.00 0.11
CA TRP A 78 -0.83 -20.53 1.20
C TRP A 78 -1.67 -20.64 2.47
N PRO A 79 -1.92 -21.86 3.00
CA PRO A 79 -2.89 -22.09 4.07
C PRO A 79 -2.45 -21.57 5.46
N ASP A 80 -1.17 -21.23 5.64
CA ASP A 80 -0.62 -20.77 6.92
C ASP A 80 -0.19 -19.30 6.88
N LEU A 81 -0.81 -18.51 6.02
CA LEU A 81 -0.51 -17.10 5.85
C LEU A 81 -1.73 -16.25 6.20
N THR A 82 -1.56 -15.31 7.14
CA THR A 82 -2.56 -14.30 7.48
C THR A 82 -1.97 -12.93 7.16
N PHE A 83 -2.64 -12.16 6.32
CA PHE A 83 -2.13 -10.87 5.86
C PHE A 83 -3.24 -9.89 5.53
N GLU A 84 -2.88 -8.61 5.55
CA GLU A 84 -3.69 -7.49 5.11
C GLU A 84 -2.83 -6.63 4.17
N VAL A 85 -3.39 -6.14 3.08
CA VAL A 85 -2.71 -5.21 2.18
C VAL A 85 -3.65 -4.11 1.75
N THR A 86 -3.16 -2.88 1.81
CA THR A 86 -3.81 -1.69 1.26
C THR A 86 -3.08 -1.22 0.02
N GLU A 87 -3.84 -0.70 -0.92
CA GLU A 87 -3.39 0.02 -2.10
C GLU A 87 -4.08 1.39 -2.10
N ASP A 88 -3.28 2.45 -2.06
CA ASP A 88 -3.77 3.81 -2.14
C ASP A 88 -4.18 4.13 -3.58
N ALA A 89 -5.14 5.03 -3.72
CA ALA A 89 -5.49 5.60 -5.01
C ALA A 89 -4.25 6.20 -5.68
N ALA A 90 -3.95 5.77 -6.91
CA ALA A 90 -2.86 6.30 -7.71
C ALA A 90 -2.94 7.82 -7.79
N PHE A 91 -1.81 8.49 -7.54
CA PHE A 91 -1.69 9.93 -7.78
C PHE A 91 -1.90 10.22 -9.27
N ALA A 92 -2.60 11.32 -9.56
CA ALA A 92 -3.20 11.73 -10.83
C ALA A 92 -2.27 11.90 -12.06
N ASP A 93 -1.03 11.41 -12.01
CA ASP A 93 -0.09 11.43 -13.14
C ASP A 93 -0.51 10.49 -14.29
N ALA A 94 -1.54 9.67 -14.07
CA ALA A 94 -2.31 8.95 -15.09
C ALA A 94 -3.72 9.58 -15.21
N PRO A 95 -3.89 10.60 -16.07
CA PRO A 95 -5.12 11.40 -16.12
C PRO A 95 -6.39 10.66 -16.56
N ASP A 96 -6.30 9.40 -16.99
CA ASP A 96 -7.37 8.71 -17.70
C ASP A 96 -8.13 7.66 -16.87
N GLN A 97 -7.78 7.43 -15.60
CA GLN A 97 -8.57 6.52 -14.76
C GLN A 97 -8.48 6.87 -13.27
N PRO A 98 -9.56 7.35 -12.64
CA PRO A 98 -9.61 7.44 -11.18
C PRO A 98 -9.50 6.03 -10.61
N THR A 99 -8.34 5.69 -10.08
CA THR A 99 -8.14 4.47 -9.31
C THR A 99 -8.65 4.71 -7.90
N HIS A 100 -9.35 3.74 -7.34
CA HIS A 100 -9.89 3.82 -5.99
C HIS A 100 -8.87 3.17 -5.05
N GLY A 101 -8.89 3.53 -3.76
CA GLY A 101 -8.14 2.76 -2.79
C GLY A 101 -8.73 1.35 -2.67
N GLU A 102 -7.90 0.36 -2.39
CA GLU A 102 -8.34 -1.01 -2.15
C GLU A 102 -7.70 -1.56 -0.88
N ARG A 103 -8.48 -2.33 -0.11
CA ARG A 103 -8.01 -3.08 1.05
C ARG A 103 -8.36 -4.54 0.84
N HIS A 104 -7.39 -5.42 1.06
CA HIS A 104 -7.58 -6.86 1.00
C HIS A 104 -7.13 -7.49 2.31
N CYS A 105 -7.94 -8.40 2.84
CA CYS A 105 -7.64 -9.17 4.03
C CYS A 105 -7.70 -10.65 3.70
N HIS A 106 -6.75 -11.44 4.19
CA HIS A 106 -6.78 -12.89 4.06
C HIS A 106 -6.53 -13.55 5.40
N VAL A 107 -7.49 -14.36 5.82
CA VAL A 107 -7.42 -15.22 7.00
C VAL A 107 -7.74 -16.64 6.52
N PRO A 108 -6.88 -17.65 6.72
CA PRO A 108 -7.07 -18.97 6.12
C PRO A 108 -8.44 -19.63 6.40
N ALA A 109 -9.01 -19.38 7.60
CA ALA A 109 -10.31 -19.91 7.98
C ALA A 109 -11.51 -19.17 7.34
N LEU A 110 -11.33 -17.92 6.91
CA LEU A 110 -12.38 -17.06 6.32
C LEU A 110 -12.22 -16.87 4.81
N GLY A 111 -11.02 -17.12 4.28
CA GLY A 111 -10.64 -16.81 2.90
C GLY A 111 -10.22 -15.35 2.75
N THR A 112 -10.39 -14.82 1.54
CA THR A 112 -10.00 -13.45 1.18
C THR A 112 -11.23 -12.55 1.14
N TRP A 113 -11.15 -11.41 1.82
CA TRP A 113 -12.05 -10.27 1.65
C TRP A 113 -11.34 -9.14 0.90
N SER A 114 -12.11 -8.35 0.15
CA SER A 114 -11.60 -7.19 -0.59
C SER A 114 -12.67 -6.11 -0.61
N GLY A 115 -12.28 -4.88 -0.33
CA GLY A 115 -13.17 -3.72 -0.32
C GLY A 115 -12.49 -2.50 -0.90
N VAL A 116 -13.29 -1.63 -1.52
CA VAL A 116 -12.85 -0.30 -1.96
C VAL A 116 -12.73 0.59 -0.74
N THR A 117 -11.66 1.38 -0.65
CA THR A 117 -11.45 2.35 0.43
C THR A 117 -11.39 3.78 -0.09
N ASP A 118 -11.73 4.74 0.77
CA ASP A 118 -11.47 6.15 0.52
C ASP A 118 -10.02 6.55 0.84
N ALA A 119 -9.72 7.85 0.79
CA ALA A 119 -8.38 8.37 1.06
C ALA A 119 -7.96 8.31 2.54
N ILE A 120 -8.90 8.07 3.46
CA ILE A 120 -8.65 7.94 4.90
C ILE A 120 -8.60 6.45 5.31
N GLY A 121 -9.08 5.55 4.44
CA GLY A 121 -9.09 4.10 4.65
C GLY A 121 -10.47 3.53 4.96
N ASP A 122 -11.54 4.33 4.89
CA ASP A 122 -12.90 3.87 5.16
C ASP A 122 -13.42 2.99 4.01
N VAL A 123 -14.06 1.86 4.35
CA VAL A 123 -14.65 0.95 3.37
C VAL A 123 -15.88 1.59 2.72
N GLN A 124 -15.87 1.67 1.39
CA GLN A 124 -16.94 2.24 0.58
C GLN A 124 -17.80 1.13 -0.03
N VAL A 125 -19.10 1.15 0.29
CA VAL A 125 -20.11 0.26 -0.32
C VAL A 125 -20.95 1.05 -1.31
N GLY A 126 -20.92 0.64 -2.58
CA GLY A 126 -21.65 1.33 -3.64
C GLY A 126 -23.18 1.24 -3.49
N GLU A 127 -23.88 2.31 -3.90
CA GLU A 127 -25.35 2.40 -3.80
C GLU A 127 -26.09 1.19 -4.41
N GLN A 128 -25.68 0.77 -5.61
CA GLN A 128 -26.32 -0.37 -6.28
C GLN A 128 -26.12 -1.69 -5.52
N ARG A 129 -24.99 -1.83 -4.83
CA ARG A 129 -24.72 -2.98 -3.96
C ARG A 129 -25.64 -2.98 -2.74
N LEU A 130 -25.80 -1.84 -2.08
CA LEU A 130 -26.73 -1.67 -0.97
C LEU A 130 -28.18 -1.97 -1.39
N ARG A 131 -28.64 -1.45 -2.54
CA ARG A 131 -29.97 -1.75 -3.08
C ARG A 131 -30.16 -3.24 -3.34
N ALA A 132 -29.15 -3.92 -3.88
CA ALA A 132 -29.21 -5.36 -4.12
C ALA A 132 -29.34 -6.16 -2.80
N ILE A 133 -28.56 -5.80 -1.78
CA ILE A 133 -28.63 -6.42 -0.45
C ILE A 133 -30.00 -6.21 0.19
N MET A 134 -30.52 -4.97 0.16
CA MET A 134 -31.85 -4.64 0.69
C MET A 134 -32.96 -5.42 -0.02
N ALA A 135 -32.85 -5.62 -1.34
CA ALA A 135 -33.81 -6.40 -2.10
C ALA A 135 -33.75 -7.90 -1.76
N ALA A 136 -32.55 -8.45 -1.59
CA ALA A 136 -32.33 -9.85 -1.27
C ALA A 136 -32.80 -10.24 0.14
N HIS A 137 -32.70 -9.33 1.11
CA HIS A 137 -33.02 -9.58 2.53
C HIS A 137 -34.31 -8.87 2.99
N ARG A 138 -35.26 -8.64 2.08
CA ARG A 138 -36.50 -7.93 2.38
C ARG A 138 -37.33 -8.68 3.43
N GLY A 139 -37.57 -8.05 4.58
CA GLY A 139 -38.31 -8.65 5.70
C GLY A 139 -37.47 -9.54 6.62
N ASP A 140 -36.17 -9.66 6.35
CA ASP A 140 -35.19 -10.38 7.17
C ASP A 140 -34.13 -9.39 7.67
N ALA A 141 -34.40 -8.75 8.81
CA ALA A 141 -33.50 -7.76 9.39
C ALA A 141 -32.16 -8.36 9.84
N ALA A 142 -32.16 -9.62 10.32
CA ALA A 142 -30.94 -10.29 10.76
C ALA A 142 -30.04 -10.67 9.57
N GLY A 143 -30.64 -11.18 8.48
CA GLY A 143 -29.92 -11.43 7.24
C GLY A 143 -29.37 -10.16 6.60
N LEU A 144 -30.13 -9.06 6.65
CA LEU A 144 -29.66 -7.75 6.18
C LEU A 144 -28.43 -7.27 6.94
N ALA A 145 -28.46 -7.34 8.28
CA ALA A 145 -27.32 -6.95 9.11
C ALA A 145 -26.08 -7.79 8.79
N ARG A 146 -26.24 -9.11 8.70
CA ARG A 146 -25.13 -10.03 8.35
C ARG A 146 -24.56 -9.75 6.96
N ALA A 147 -25.41 -9.47 5.97
CA ALA A 147 -24.94 -9.14 4.63
C ALA A 147 -24.14 -7.83 4.60
N ILE A 148 -24.51 -6.84 5.42
CA ILE A 148 -23.74 -5.60 5.57
C ILE A 148 -22.40 -5.89 6.25
N ASP A 149 -22.37 -6.72 7.31
CA ASP A 149 -21.13 -7.13 7.98
C ASP A 149 -20.18 -7.87 7.01
N ASP A 150 -20.73 -8.71 6.12
CA ASP A 150 -19.97 -9.41 5.09
C ASP A 150 -19.35 -8.42 4.09
N GLU A 151 -20.07 -7.37 3.66
CA GLU A 151 -19.53 -6.32 2.79
C GLU A 151 -18.42 -5.50 3.47
N LEU A 152 -18.60 -5.18 4.76
CA LEU A 152 -17.65 -4.39 5.53
C LEU A 152 -16.39 -5.18 5.93
N GLY A 153 -16.42 -6.52 5.82
CA GLY A 153 -15.30 -7.36 6.22
C GLY A 153 -15.20 -7.54 7.73
N THR A 154 -16.29 -7.33 8.48
CA THR A 154 -16.32 -7.36 9.96
C THR A 154 -15.70 -8.63 10.55
N ALA A 155 -15.93 -9.79 9.92
CA ALA A 155 -15.35 -11.06 10.36
C ALA A 155 -13.82 -11.10 10.24
N TRP A 156 -13.26 -10.48 9.20
CA TRP A 156 -11.81 -10.37 9.01
C TRP A 156 -11.22 -9.40 10.03
N ASP A 157 -11.83 -8.24 10.24
CA ASP A 157 -11.36 -7.29 11.25
C ASP A 157 -11.35 -7.91 12.65
N ALA A 158 -12.41 -8.63 13.04
CA ALA A 158 -12.46 -9.33 14.31
C ALA A 158 -11.36 -10.41 14.45
N ALA A 159 -11.01 -11.09 13.36
CA ALA A 159 -9.97 -12.12 13.36
C ALA A 159 -8.54 -11.53 13.34
N LEU A 160 -8.35 -10.37 12.71
CA LEU A 160 -7.05 -9.70 12.60
C LEU A 160 -6.73 -8.83 13.81
N GLU A 161 -7.75 -8.32 14.51
CA GLU A 161 -7.58 -7.41 15.64
C GLU A 161 -6.60 -7.94 16.71
N PRO A 162 -6.66 -9.22 17.16
CA PRO A 162 -5.70 -9.77 18.11
C PRO A 162 -4.26 -9.87 17.58
N LEU A 163 -4.07 -9.80 16.26
CA LEU A 163 -2.78 -9.94 15.59
C LEU A 163 -2.14 -8.60 15.24
N ARG A 164 -2.83 -7.47 15.45
CA ARG A 164 -2.33 -6.12 15.18
C ARG A 164 -1.37 -5.67 16.28
N PRO A 165 -0.34 -4.87 15.97
CA PRO A 165 0.70 -4.47 16.93
C PRO A 165 0.18 -4.04 18.32
N GLY A 166 -0.73 -3.07 18.38
CA GLY A 166 -1.27 -2.53 19.64
C GLY A 166 -2.05 -3.54 20.50
N THR A 167 -2.52 -4.64 19.90
CA THR A 167 -3.33 -5.67 20.56
C THR A 167 -2.51 -6.95 20.80
N ALA A 168 -1.59 -7.28 19.89
CA ALA A 168 -0.72 -8.45 19.93
C ALA A 168 0.53 -8.28 20.82
N GLY A 169 0.67 -7.13 21.48
CA GLY A 169 1.77 -6.86 22.41
C GLY A 169 3.13 -6.59 21.75
N HIS A 170 3.14 -6.10 20.50
CA HIS A 170 4.34 -5.56 19.87
C HIS A 170 4.09 -4.18 19.29
N GLU A 171 5.09 -3.30 19.34
CA GLU A 171 4.94 -1.98 18.73
C GLU A 171 4.76 -2.07 17.20
N PRO A 172 4.01 -1.11 16.59
CA PRO A 172 4.00 -0.91 15.15
C PRO A 172 5.42 -0.88 14.60
N PHE A 173 5.62 -1.30 13.35
CA PHE A 173 6.94 -1.17 12.76
C PHE A 173 7.24 0.32 12.62
N ALA A 174 8.41 0.75 13.10
CA ALA A 174 8.80 2.15 12.99
C ALA A 174 8.77 2.53 11.50
N PRO A 175 8.10 3.64 11.13
CA PRO A 175 8.10 4.08 9.74
C PRO A 175 9.55 4.25 9.30
N VAL A 176 9.86 3.83 8.07
CA VAL A 176 11.15 4.15 7.48
C VAL A 176 11.12 5.66 7.32
N ALA A 177 11.81 6.38 8.21
CA ALA A 177 11.79 7.84 8.18
C ALA A 177 12.08 8.31 6.75
N ASP A 178 11.16 9.05 6.16
CA ASP A 178 11.39 9.73 4.90
C ASP A 178 12.67 10.54 5.07
N SER A 179 13.76 10.09 4.43
CA SER A 179 15.08 10.74 4.51
C SER A 179 15.10 12.00 3.64
N LEU A 180 14.02 12.79 3.71
CA LEU A 180 13.88 14.13 3.15
C LEU A 180 14.16 15.22 4.19
N ALA A 181 14.29 14.87 5.48
CA ALA A 181 14.53 15.83 6.56
C ALA A 181 16.02 16.15 6.85
N ASP A 182 16.98 15.54 6.13
CA ASP A 182 18.42 15.75 6.37
C ASP A 182 19.17 16.28 5.13
N ALA A 183 18.46 16.86 4.17
CA ALA A 183 19.10 17.63 3.12
C ALA A 183 19.70 18.91 3.74
N PRO A 184 21.03 19.12 3.70
CA PRO A 184 21.59 20.38 4.16
C PRO A 184 20.99 21.51 3.34
N ALA A 185 20.55 22.57 4.03
CA ALA A 185 20.03 23.76 3.39
C ALA A 185 20.98 24.22 2.26
N PRO A 186 20.45 24.59 1.07
CA PRO A 186 21.31 25.10 0.02
C PRO A 186 22.06 26.32 0.57
N PRO A 187 23.38 26.46 0.30
CA PRO A 187 24.13 27.62 0.75
C PRO A 187 23.45 28.89 0.23
N PRO A 188 23.46 29.98 1.00
CA PRO A 188 22.85 31.23 0.58
C PRO A 188 23.48 31.66 -0.75
N ALA A 189 22.63 32.00 -1.72
CA ALA A 189 23.08 32.53 -3.00
C ALA A 189 23.86 33.83 -2.76
N ASP A 190 25.13 33.85 -3.18
CA ASP A 190 25.93 35.07 -3.18
C ASP A 190 25.22 36.13 -4.02
N ALA A 191 24.97 37.29 -3.40
CA ALA A 191 24.48 38.47 -4.09
C ALA A 191 25.54 38.94 -5.11
N PRO A 192 25.13 39.45 -6.29
CA PRO A 192 26.07 39.84 -7.33
C PRO A 192 26.89 41.07 -6.89
N GLY A 193 28.19 40.85 -6.71
CA GLY A 193 29.19 41.91 -6.63
C GLY A 193 29.45 42.50 -8.02
N ASP A 194 29.48 43.82 -8.06
CA ASP A 194 29.45 44.69 -9.23
C ASP A 194 30.72 44.68 -10.10
N ALA A 195 30.47 44.72 -11.41
CA ALA A 195 31.25 45.13 -12.60
C ALA A 195 32.80 45.11 -12.65
N ALA A 196 33.34 44.56 -13.75
CA ALA A 196 33.91 45.38 -14.83
C ALA A 196 34.44 44.56 -16.04
N GLY A 197 33.86 44.83 -17.23
CA GLY A 197 34.61 45.02 -18.48
C GLY A 197 34.76 43.85 -19.46
N CYS A 198 33.89 43.77 -20.49
CA CYS A 198 34.26 43.98 -21.90
C CYS A 198 33.01 44.06 -22.80
N ASP A 199 33.02 45.06 -23.68
CA ASP A 199 31.90 45.54 -24.49
C ASP A 199 31.68 44.77 -25.81
N VAL A 200 30.39 44.59 -26.13
CA VAL A 200 29.69 44.93 -27.40
C VAL A 200 30.43 44.67 -28.73
N VAL A 201 30.08 43.58 -29.43
CA VAL A 201 29.23 43.52 -30.64
C VAL A 201 29.13 42.08 -31.17
N ASP A 202 28.08 41.81 -31.97
CA ASP A 202 27.99 40.73 -32.96
C ASP A 202 27.45 39.36 -32.52
N PHE A 203 26.12 39.20 -32.55
CA PHE A 203 25.40 38.54 -33.67
C PHE A 203 23.96 38.15 -33.24
N LEU A 204 22.99 39.02 -33.54
CA LEU A 204 21.62 38.59 -33.78
C LEU A 204 21.40 38.54 -35.30
N SER A 205 21.18 37.36 -35.86
CA SER A 205 20.09 37.06 -36.81
C SER A 205 20.43 35.88 -37.73
N ARG A 206 19.67 34.79 -37.58
CA ARG A 206 18.92 34.05 -38.63
C ARG A 206 18.37 32.77 -37.97
N ARG A 207 17.11 32.73 -37.55
CA ARG A 207 15.91 32.30 -38.32
C ARG A 207 16.06 30.92 -39.00
N ALA A 208 15.30 29.95 -38.48
CA ALA A 208 14.48 28.97 -39.22
C ALA A 208 13.61 28.26 -38.18
N VAL A 209 12.33 28.61 -38.03
CA VAL A 209 11.18 27.85 -38.58
C VAL A 209 11.58 26.79 -39.61
N MET A 210 11.49 25.51 -39.23
CA MET A 210 10.37 24.64 -39.60
C MET A 210 10.26 23.49 -38.60
#